data_AF-A0A942BWL4-F1
#
_entry.id   AF-A0A942BWL4-F1
#
_cell.length_a   1.000
_cell.length_b   1.000
_cell.length_c   1.000
_cell.angle_alpha   90.00
_cell.angle_beta   90.00
_cell.angle_gamma   90.00
#
_symmetry.space_group_name_H-M   'P 1'
#
loop_
_entity.id
_entity.type
_entity.pdbx_description
1 polymer ?
#
loop_
_entity_poly.entity_id
_entity_poly.type
_entity_poly.pdbx_seq_one_letter_code
_entity_poly.pdbx_strand_id
1 'polypeptide(L)'
;MPELHKENVFETEIVEHLTANGWLEGEWQNYDREKALYTEDLLWWLREQNPKEWQKLSIRTEDEKEKAVIARACEEMDKNGSLYVLRHGLK
;
A
#
# COMPACT_ATOMS: atom_id res chain seq x y z
N MET A 1 -36.11 -9.78 10.67
CA MET A 1 -35.56 -8.58 11.34
C MET A 1 -34.48 -8.04 10.42
N PRO A 2 -34.38 -6.72 10.16
CA PRO A 2 -33.27 -6.22 9.35
C PRO A 2 -31.99 -6.49 10.13
N GLU A 3 -31.03 -7.14 9.47
CA GLU A 3 -29.83 -7.68 10.11
C GLU A 3 -28.77 -6.59 10.33
N LEU A 4 -29.21 -5.46 10.87
CA LEU A 4 -28.44 -4.21 11.05
C LEU A 4 -27.21 -4.37 11.95
N HIS A 5 -27.18 -5.43 12.77
CA HIS A 5 -26.11 -5.71 13.73
C HIS A 5 -25.14 -6.78 13.23
N LYS A 6 -25.13 -7.09 11.94
CA LYS A 6 -24.15 -8.01 11.37
C LYS A 6 -22.91 -7.26 10.89
N GLU A 7 -21.75 -7.88 11.10
CA GLU A 7 -20.45 -7.38 10.66
C GLU A 7 -20.44 -7.05 9.16
N ASN A 8 -21.06 -7.89 8.32
CA ASN A 8 -21.08 -7.66 6.88
C ASN A 8 -21.83 -6.39 6.48
N VAL A 9 -22.89 -6.00 7.21
CA VAL A 9 -23.62 -4.76 6.96
C VAL A 9 -22.76 -3.57 7.36
N PHE A 10 -22.09 -3.67 8.51
CA PHE A 10 -21.17 -2.64 8.99
C PHE A 10 -19.97 -2.42 8.06
N GLU A 11 -19.33 -3.49 7.61
CA GLU A 11 -18.24 -3.44 6.62
C GLU A 11 -18.70 -2.79 5.31
N THR A 12 -19.90 -3.15 4.82
CA THR A 12 -20.48 -2.57 3.60
C THR A 12 -20.69 -1.06 3.76
N GLU A 13 -21.29 -0.62 4.87
CA GLU A 13 -21.51 0.80 5.14
C GLU A 13 -20.19 1.59 5.23
N ILE A 14 -19.14 1.02 5.82
CA ILE A 14 -17.80 1.66 5.86
C ILE A 14 -17.26 1.84 4.44
N VAL A 15 -17.29 0.79 3.62
CA VAL A 15 -16.77 0.83 2.25
C VAL A 15 -17.57 1.83 1.40
N GLU A 16 -18.90 1.78 1.45
CA GLU A 16 -19.78 2.73 0.76
C GLU A 16 -19.51 4.17 1.18
N HIS A 17 -19.35 4.42 2.48
CA HIS A 17 -19.06 5.76 2.99
C HIS A 17 -17.69 6.27 2.53
N LEU A 18 -16.64 5.45 2.65
CA LEU A 18 -15.28 5.85 2.26
C LEU A 18 -15.19 6.10 0.76
N THR A 19 -15.74 5.22 -0.06
CA THR A 19 -15.73 5.36 -1.52
C THR A 19 -16.51 6.59 -1.99
N ALA A 20 -17.64 6.91 -1.35
CA ALA A 20 -18.39 8.14 -1.60
C ALA A 20 -17.60 9.42 -1.24
N ASN A 21 -16.56 9.31 -0.39
CA ASN A 21 -15.72 10.42 0.06
C ASN A 21 -14.32 10.42 -0.58
N GLY A 22 -14.17 9.80 -1.75
CA GLY A 22 -12.95 9.88 -2.57
C GLY A 22 -11.87 8.87 -2.21
N TRP A 23 -12.17 7.89 -1.36
CA TRP A 23 -11.32 6.71 -1.22
C TRP A 23 -11.55 5.74 -2.38
N LEU A 24 -10.52 4.98 -2.73
CA LEU A 24 -10.60 3.91 -3.71
C LEU A 24 -10.82 2.58 -2.99
N GLU A 25 -11.82 1.81 -3.40
CA GLU A 25 -11.99 0.44 -2.94
C GLU A 25 -10.94 -0.45 -3.62
N GLY A 26 -10.19 -1.20 -2.82
CA GLY A 26 -9.17 -2.12 -3.31
C GLY A 26 -9.73 -3.53 -3.51
N GLU A 27 -9.07 -4.30 -4.39
CA GLU A 27 -9.35 -5.73 -4.55
C GLU A 27 -8.46 -6.55 -3.61
N TRP A 28 -9.05 -7.49 -2.87
CA TRP A 28 -8.33 -8.31 -1.89
C TRP A 28 -7.22 -9.17 -2.53
N GLN A 29 -7.34 -9.48 -3.82
CA GLN A 29 -6.37 -10.24 -4.59
C GLN A 29 -5.06 -9.47 -4.80
N ASN A 30 -5.13 -8.14 -4.83
CA ASN A 30 -3.97 -7.28 -5.07
C ASN A 30 -3.23 -6.92 -3.76
N TYR A 31 -3.81 -7.30 -2.61
CA TYR A 31 -3.20 -7.10 -1.31
C TYR A 31 -2.27 -8.26 -0.94
N ASP A 32 -0.97 -7.98 -0.83
CA ASP A 32 0.02 -8.95 -0.36
C ASP A 32 -0.09 -9.08 1.17
N ARG A 33 -0.71 -10.17 1.62
CA ARG A 33 -0.95 -10.44 3.05
C ARG A 33 0.33 -10.68 3.85
N GLU A 34 1.37 -11.22 3.23
CA GLU A 34 2.64 -11.48 3.92
C GLU A 34 3.39 -10.17 4.17
N LYS A 35 3.34 -9.26 3.19
CA LYS A 35 4.01 -7.96 3.26
C LYS A 35 3.15 -6.86 3.89
N ALA A 36 1.85 -7.13 4.05
CA ALA A 36 0.81 -6.20 4.47
C ALA A 36 0.75 -4.93 3.59
N LEU A 37 0.87 -5.10 2.27
CA LEU A 37 0.96 -3.99 1.31
C LEU A 37 0.23 -4.27 -0.01
N TYR A 38 -0.29 -3.19 -0.60
CA TYR A 38 -0.52 -3.10 -2.04
C TYR A 38 0.82 -2.75 -2.71
N THR A 39 1.54 -3.77 -3.15
CA THR A 39 2.89 -3.60 -3.71
C THR A 39 2.87 -2.78 -5.01
N GLU A 40 1.85 -2.97 -5.84
CA GLU A 40 1.66 -2.21 -7.07
C GLU A 40 1.49 -0.71 -6.81
N ASP A 41 0.65 -0.33 -5.85
CA ASP A 41 0.42 1.06 -5.45
C ASP A 41 1.70 1.74 -4.97
N LEU A 42 2.49 1.02 -4.15
CA LEU A 42 3.78 1.53 -3.66
C LEU A 42 4.76 1.79 -4.81
N LEU A 43 4.87 0.84 -5.75
CA LEU A 43 5.76 0.95 -6.89
C LEU A 43 5.31 2.04 -7.85
N TRP A 44 4.01 2.12 -8.13
CA TRP A 44 3.41 3.17 -8.95
C TRP A 44 3.65 4.55 -8.34
N TRP A 45 3.40 4.71 -7.04
CA TRP A 45 3.66 5.95 -6.33
C TRP A 45 5.14 6.36 -6.43
N LEU A 46 6.07 5.43 -6.25
CA LEU A 46 7.50 5.72 -6.32
C LEU A 46 7.93 6.13 -7.74
N ARG A 47 7.38 5.47 -8.77
CA ARG A 47 7.64 5.78 -10.18
C ARG A 47 7.13 7.16 -10.58
N GLU A 48 5.88 7.47 -10.21
CA GLU A 48 5.20 8.71 -10.62
C GLU A 48 5.63 9.91 -9.79
N GLN A 49 5.69 9.77 -8.46
CA GLN A 49 5.96 10.90 -7.57
C GLN A 49 7.46 11.16 -7.39
N ASN A 50 8.29 10.13 -7.49
CA ASN A 50 9.73 10.22 -7.22
C ASN A 50 10.60 9.59 -8.33
N PRO A 51 10.43 10.00 -9.61
CA PRO A 51 11.14 9.39 -10.74
C PRO A 51 12.67 9.51 -10.63
N LYS A 52 13.17 10.56 -9.96
CA LYS A 52 14.61 10.75 -9.71
C LYS A 52 15.18 9.65 -8.82
N GLU A 53 14.47 9.26 -7.76
CA GLU A 53 14.91 8.19 -6.87
C GLU A 53 14.81 6.83 -7.57
N TRP A 54 13.75 6.62 -8.37
CA TRP A 54 13.63 5.41 -9.20
C TRP A 54 14.79 5.27 -10.19
N GLN A 55 15.20 6.36 -10.83
CA GLN A 55 16.32 6.39 -11.77
C GLN A 55 17.67 6.12 -11.10
N LYS A 56 17.87 6.48 -9.82
CA LYS A 56 19.11 6.15 -9.08
C LYS A 56 19.32 4.64 -8.90
N LEU A 57 18.27 3.85 -9.01
CA LEU A 57 18.34 2.39 -8.98
C LEU A 57 18.82 1.78 -10.31
N SER A 58 19.38 2.60 -11.23
CA SER A 58 19.73 2.29 -12.63
C SER A 58 20.63 1.07 -12.87
N ILE A 59 21.23 0.49 -11.83
CA ILE A 59 22.17 -0.64 -11.94
C ILE A 59 21.43 -2.00 -11.97
N ARG A 60 20.13 -2.02 -11.65
CA ARG A 60 19.32 -3.24 -11.49
C ARG A 60 18.34 -3.43 -12.65
N THR A 61 17.97 -4.69 -12.93
CA THR A 61 16.80 -4.99 -13.78
C THR A 61 15.52 -4.47 -13.13
N GLU A 62 14.45 -4.26 -13.90
CA GLU A 62 13.22 -3.63 -13.37
C GLU A 62 12.62 -4.46 -12.22
N ASP A 63 12.55 -5.78 -12.37
CA ASP A 63 12.10 -6.72 -11.33
C ASP A 63 12.96 -6.66 -10.05
N GLU A 64 14.28 -6.47 -10.20
CA GLU A 64 15.20 -6.35 -9.07
C GLU A 64 15.03 -5.01 -8.33
N LYS A 65 14.67 -3.93 -9.04
CA LYS A 65 14.33 -2.65 -8.40
C LYS A 65 13.05 -2.78 -7.59
N GLU A 66 12.02 -3.36 -8.19
CA GLU A 66 10.73 -3.56 -7.53
C GLU A 66 10.88 -4.36 -6.25
N LYS A 67 11.52 -5.54 -6.33
CA LYS A 67 11.77 -6.39 -5.15
C LYS A 67 12.57 -5.67 -4.07
N ALA A 68 13.56 -4.88 -4.45
CA ALA A 68 14.39 -4.17 -3.49
C ALA A 68 13.65 -3.04 -2.78
N VAL A 69 12.82 -2.28 -3.51
CA VAL A 69 12.00 -1.21 -2.94
C VAL A 69 10.99 -1.80 -1.96
N ILE A 70 10.30 -2.88 -2.36
CA ILE A 70 9.35 -3.58 -1.50
C ILE A 70 10.04 -4.12 -0.24
N ALA A 71 11.18 -4.80 -0.40
CA ALA A 71 11.92 -5.34 0.74
C ALA A 71 12.38 -4.24 1.70
N ARG A 72 12.87 -3.12 1.18
CA ARG A 72 13.27 -1.96 1.98
C ARG A 72 12.10 -1.34 2.73
N ALA A 73 10.93 -1.25 2.08
CA ALA A 73 9.73 -0.74 2.70
C ALA A 73 9.28 -1.63 3.86
N CYS A 74 9.20 -2.94 3.65
CA CYS A 74 8.91 -3.91 4.70
C CYS A 74 9.91 -3.77 5.86
N GLU A 75 11.21 -3.73 5.58
CA GLU A 75 12.24 -3.61 6.62
C GLU A 75 12.09 -2.34 7.48
N GLU A 76 11.80 -1.19 6.87
CA GLU A 76 11.59 0.06 7.61
C GLU A 76 10.29 0.04 8.43
N MET A 77 9.23 -0.58 7.90
CA MET A 77 7.98 -0.74 8.61
C MET A 77 8.10 -1.73 9.76
N ASP A 78 8.88 -2.79 9.62
CA ASP A 78 9.17 -3.75 10.68
C ASP A 78 9.99 -3.10 11.81
N LYS A 79 10.94 -2.23 11.46
CA LYS A 79 11.81 -1.55 12.42
C LYS A 79 11.12 -0.41 13.17
N ASN A 80 10.36 0.43 12.46
CA ASN A 80 9.86 1.69 12.99
C ASN A 80 8.33 1.76 13.09
N GLY A 81 7.61 0.83 12.47
CA GLY A 81 6.15 0.83 12.32
C GLY A 81 5.67 1.54 11.06
N SER A 82 4.55 1.05 10.50
CA SER A 82 3.93 1.60 9.27
C SER A 82 3.58 3.09 9.38
N LEU A 83 3.02 3.52 10.51
CA LEU A 83 2.67 4.92 10.74
C LEU A 83 3.90 5.85 10.74
N TYR A 84 5.03 5.38 11.27
CA TYR A 84 6.27 6.16 11.27
C TYR A 84 6.79 6.36 9.84
N VAL A 85 6.80 5.28 9.04
CA VAL A 85 7.24 5.31 7.64
C VAL A 85 6.35 6.23 6.81
N LEU A 86 5.03 6.19 7.00
CA LEU A 86 4.11 7.10 6.29
C LEU A 86 4.34 8.58 6.62
N ARG A 87 4.76 8.91 7.85
CA ARG A 87 4.99 10.30 8.28
C ARG A 87 6.36 10.85 7.88
N HIS A 88 7.38 10.00 7.81
CA HIS A 88 8.78 10.43 7.60
C HIS A 88 9.35 9.99 6.25
N GLY A 89 8.60 9.17 5.51
CA GLY A 89 9.03 8.59 4.24
C GLY A 89 9.95 7.38 4.40
N LEU A 90 10.25 6.76 3.25
CA LEU A 90 11.24 5.69 3.13
C LEU A 90 12.65 6.32 3.04
N LYS A 91 13.60 5.76 3.80
CA LYS A 91 15.01 6.17 3.79
C LYS A 91 15.88 5.23 2.96
#